data_AF-K0SKR5-F1
#
_entry.id   AF-K0SKR5-F1
#
_cell.length_a   1.000
_cell.length_b   1.000
_cell.length_c   1.000
_cell.angle_alpha   90.00
_cell.angle_beta   90.00
_cell.angle_gamma   90.00
#
_symmetry.space_group_name_H-M   'P 1'
#
loop_
_entity.id
_entity.type
_entity.pdbx_description
1 polymer ?
#
loop_
_entity_poly.entity_id
_entity_poly.type
_entity_poly.pdbx_seq_one_letter_code
_entity_poly.pdbx_strand_id
1 'polypeptide(L)'
;MTGGEVDSCLDVGRRETEKMVGESPSSSRLVVCFGEVGIGNTTSSSALIAALSGVPAEELCDGGASVNRAGSNEALVARKVSILERAMAFHGDKDFQADPKLALRAVGGAEIAALVGGMLECSERRIPVLVDGFIVTAAALVASLMDATATQVMLFATRSTERGQATALELIRRVARDSGYPEPCEPALNMGLRMGEGTGALAALPLVRSACSITEMATLREVLDLNMSKSADASADETPSS
;
A
#
# COMPACT_ATOMS: atom_id res chain seq x y z
N MET A 1 -18.77 10.93 -8.12
CA MET A 1 -18.34 12.31 -7.80
C MET A 1 -18.26 13.15 -9.09
N THR A 2 -18.31 14.47 -9.00
CA THR A 2 -17.93 15.37 -10.11
C THR A 2 -16.40 15.43 -10.23
N GLY A 3 -15.88 16.03 -11.31
CA GLY A 3 -14.42 16.23 -11.45
C GLY A 3 -13.85 17.09 -10.32
N GLY A 4 -14.49 18.23 -10.03
CA GLY A 4 -14.07 19.13 -8.95
C GLY A 4 -14.16 18.50 -7.56
N GLU A 5 -15.11 17.58 -7.32
CA GLU A 5 -15.15 16.81 -6.07
C GLU A 5 -13.97 15.84 -5.96
N VAL A 6 -13.57 15.17 -7.05
CA VAL A 6 -12.38 14.30 -7.05
C VAL A 6 -11.13 15.10 -6.74
N ASP A 7 -10.93 16.24 -7.41
CA ASP A 7 -9.78 17.10 -7.17
C ASP A 7 -9.78 17.62 -5.72
N SER A 8 -10.94 18.05 -5.20
CA SER A 8 -11.06 18.46 -3.80
C SER A 8 -10.71 17.33 -2.82
N CYS A 9 -11.07 16.08 -3.10
CA CYS A 9 -10.70 14.94 -2.25
C CYS A 9 -9.19 14.67 -2.30
N LEU A 10 -8.59 14.70 -3.49
CA LEU A 10 -7.14 14.57 -3.67
C LEU A 10 -6.39 15.66 -2.87
N ASP A 11 -6.84 16.90 -2.97
CA ASP A 11 -6.24 18.05 -2.28
C ASP A 11 -6.34 17.92 -0.75
N VAL A 12 -7.46 17.38 -0.24
CA VAL A 12 -7.59 17.07 1.19
C VAL A 12 -6.53 16.04 1.60
N GLY A 13 -6.39 14.95 0.83
CA GLY A 13 -5.37 13.92 1.08
C GLY A 13 -3.95 14.47 1.15
N ARG A 14 -3.59 15.31 0.17
CA ARG A 14 -2.29 15.98 0.10
C ARG A 14 -2.08 16.89 1.29
N ARG A 15 -3.02 17.80 1.57
CA ARG A 15 -2.92 18.78 2.64
C ARG A 15 -2.79 18.13 4.02
N GLU A 16 -3.59 17.11 4.34
CA GLU A 16 -3.50 16.45 5.65
C GLU A 16 -2.18 15.68 5.80
N THR A 17 -1.67 15.10 4.71
CA THR A 17 -0.35 14.43 4.69
C THR A 17 0.77 15.44 4.89
N GLU A 18 0.76 16.56 4.16
CA GLU A 18 1.73 17.64 4.31
C GLU A 18 1.75 18.18 5.75
N LYS A 19 0.57 18.43 6.32
CA LYS A 19 0.44 18.93 7.69
C LYS A 19 1.07 17.95 8.69
N MET A 20 0.72 16.67 8.61
CA MET A 20 1.26 15.63 9.52
C MET A 20 2.79 15.50 9.40
N VAL A 21 3.32 15.57 8.17
CA VAL A 21 4.77 15.55 7.93
C VAL A 21 5.44 16.81 8.49
N GLY A 22 4.84 17.98 8.32
CA GLY A 22 5.36 19.26 8.82
C GLY A 22 5.36 19.39 10.35
N GLU A 23 4.42 18.73 11.02
CA GLU A 23 4.35 18.67 12.49
C GLU A 23 5.37 17.67 13.09
N SER A 24 5.99 16.83 12.25
CA SER A 24 6.99 15.86 12.70
C SER A 24 8.37 16.51 12.94
N PRO A 25 9.12 16.11 13.98
CA PRO A 25 10.47 16.65 14.22
C PRO A 25 11.41 16.41 13.03
N SER A 26 12.24 17.40 12.68
CA SER A 26 13.10 17.36 11.48
C SER A 26 14.13 16.21 11.47
N SER A 27 14.43 15.62 12.63
CA SER A 27 15.32 14.47 12.77
C SER A 27 14.61 13.11 12.62
N SER A 28 13.30 13.10 12.34
CA SER A 28 12.51 11.87 12.33
C SER A 28 12.71 11.06 11.05
N ARG A 29 12.86 9.74 11.20
CA ARG A 29 12.67 8.79 10.09
C ARG A 29 11.18 8.49 9.99
N LEU A 30 10.53 8.99 8.93
CA LEU A 30 9.08 8.91 8.78
C LEU A 30 8.66 7.74 7.89
N VAL A 31 7.57 7.11 8.29
CA VAL A 31 6.78 6.18 7.49
C VAL A 31 5.33 6.56 7.71
N VAL A 32 4.56 6.70 6.63
CA VAL A 32 3.14 7.04 6.70
C VAL A 32 2.31 5.76 6.58
N CYS A 33 1.38 5.58 7.52
CA CYS A 33 0.39 4.50 7.47
C CYS A 33 -0.97 5.11 7.12
N PHE A 34 -1.53 4.73 5.99
CA PHE A 34 -2.88 5.15 5.64
C PHE A 34 -3.91 4.15 6.16
N GLY A 35 -5.01 4.69 6.66
CA GLY A 35 -6.20 3.95 7.06
C GLY A 35 -7.43 4.57 6.43
N GLU A 36 -8.51 3.79 6.37
CA GLU A 36 -9.79 4.20 5.84
C GLU A 36 -10.92 3.71 6.74
N VAL A 37 -12.06 4.39 6.66
CA VAL A 37 -13.31 3.94 7.25
C VAL A 37 -14.42 4.30 6.26
N GLY A 38 -15.15 3.30 5.77
CA GLY A 38 -16.27 3.53 4.86
C GLY A 38 -17.16 2.31 4.70
N ILE A 39 -18.45 2.43 5.05
CA ILE A 39 -19.38 1.32 4.82
C ILE A 39 -19.62 1.13 3.32
N GLY A 40 -19.26 -0.04 2.81
CA GLY A 40 -19.46 -0.41 1.41
C GLY A 40 -18.27 -0.11 0.50
N ASN A 41 -17.18 0.46 1.01
CA ASN A 41 -16.02 0.84 0.20
C ASN A 41 -15.20 -0.33 -0.36
N THR A 42 -15.39 -1.55 0.14
CA THR A 42 -14.92 -2.77 -0.54
C THR A 42 -15.59 -2.95 -1.90
N THR A 43 -16.80 -2.42 -2.10
CA THR A 43 -17.52 -2.43 -3.39
C THR A 43 -16.92 -1.41 -4.34
N SER A 44 -16.69 -0.17 -3.90
CA SER A 44 -16.02 0.85 -4.73
C SER A 44 -14.57 0.45 -5.05
N SER A 45 -13.86 -0.17 -4.11
CA SER A 45 -12.51 -0.70 -4.33
C SER A 45 -12.49 -1.81 -5.38
N SER A 46 -13.41 -2.79 -5.29
CA SER A 46 -13.55 -3.83 -6.32
C SER A 46 -13.92 -3.21 -7.69
N ALA A 47 -14.78 -2.19 -7.71
CA ALA A 47 -15.18 -1.51 -8.95
C ALA A 47 -14.01 -0.76 -9.60
N LEU A 48 -13.21 -0.06 -8.80
CA LEU A 48 -11.98 0.62 -9.26
C LEU A 48 -11.00 -0.38 -9.85
N ILE A 49 -10.72 -1.48 -9.15
CA ILE A 49 -9.79 -2.49 -9.64
C ILE A 49 -10.33 -3.13 -10.93
N ALA A 50 -11.63 -3.43 -11.02
CA ALA A 50 -12.24 -3.93 -12.24
C ALA A 50 -12.07 -2.95 -13.41
N ALA A 51 -12.38 -1.67 -13.19
CA ALA A 51 -12.28 -0.61 -14.20
C ALA A 51 -10.84 -0.43 -14.71
N LEU A 52 -9.86 -0.45 -13.81
CA LEU A 52 -8.45 -0.17 -14.13
C LEU A 52 -7.73 -1.42 -14.68
N SER A 53 -8.12 -2.61 -14.27
CA SER A 53 -7.51 -3.87 -14.73
C SER A 53 -8.14 -4.46 -15.98
N GLY A 54 -9.41 -4.17 -16.24
CA GLY A 54 -10.22 -4.87 -17.24
C GLY A 54 -10.63 -6.29 -16.83
N VAL A 55 -10.31 -6.71 -15.60
CA VAL A 55 -10.69 -8.03 -15.09
C VAL A 55 -12.17 -8.02 -14.67
N PRO A 56 -12.95 -9.07 -15.00
CA PRO A 56 -14.36 -9.17 -14.62
C PRO A 56 -14.59 -9.04 -13.11
N ALA A 57 -15.68 -8.37 -12.73
CA ALA A 57 -16.04 -8.15 -11.32
C ALA A 57 -16.19 -9.46 -10.52
N GLU A 58 -16.66 -10.53 -11.18
CA GLU A 58 -16.80 -11.87 -10.62
C GLU A 58 -15.48 -12.51 -10.16
N GLU A 59 -14.36 -12.16 -10.79
CA GLU A 59 -13.04 -12.66 -10.41
C GLU A 59 -12.43 -11.86 -9.25
N LEU A 60 -12.92 -10.63 -9.04
CA LEU A 60 -12.35 -9.67 -8.07
C LEU A 60 -13.12 -9.60 -6.75
N CYS A 61 -14.42 -9.90 -6.77
CA CYS A 61 -15.28 -9.73 -5.61
C CYS A 61 -15.19 -10.91 -4.65
N ASP A 62 -15.04 -10.60 -3.36
CA ASP A 62 -15.32 -11.51 -2.25
C ASP A 62 -16.33 -10.86 -1.27
N GLY A 63 -16.71 -11.55 -0.21
CA GLY A 63 -17.77 -11.13 0.72
C GLY A 63 -17.43 -9.94 1.63
N GLY A 64 -16.22 -9.37 1.56
CA GLY A 64 -15.81 -8.21 2.35
C GLY A 64 -15.79 -8.47 3.86
N ALA A 65 -16.04 -7.41 4.63
CA ALA A 65 -16.19 -7.46 6.08
C ALA A 65 -17.37 -8.32 6.57
N SER A 66 -18.25 -8.80 5.66
CA SER A 66 -19.45 -9.56 6.02
C SER A 66 -19.24 -11.08 6.06
N VAL A 67 -18.04 -11.57 5.70
CA VAL A 67 -17.76 -13.01 5.48
C VAL A 67 -18.00 -13.91 6.70
N ASN A 68 -18.18 -13.36 7.91
CA ASN A 68 -18.39 -14.15 9.13
C ASN A 68 -19.81 -14.09 9.72
N ARG A 69 -20.81 -13.55 9.02
CA ARG A 69 -22.22 -13.67 9.45
C ARG A 69 -22.83 -14.94 8.86
N ALA A 70 -22.56 -16.08 9.49
CA ALA A 70 -23.16 -17.41 9.30
C ALA A 70 -24.06 -17.57 8.04
N GLY A 71 -23.50 -18.06 6.93
CA GLY A 71 -24.23 -18.40 5.71
C GLY A 71 -23.34 -18.54 4.47
N SER A 72 -23.93 -18.95 3.33
CA SER A 72 -23.27 -18.85 2.03
C SER A 72 -23.16 -17.37 1.63
N ASN A 73 -21.95 -16.91 1.32
CA ASN A 73 -21.69 -15.55 0.84
C ASN A 73 -22.02 -15.40 -0.66
N GLU A 74 -22.43 -16.45 -1.36
CA GLU A 74 -22.67 -16.44 -2.81
C GLU A 74 -23.69 -15.39 -3.22
N ALA A 75 -24.82 -15.27 -2.52
CA ALA A 75 -25.83 -14.27 -2.81
C ALA A 75 -25.34 -12.83 -2.58
N LEU A 76 -24.50 -12.63 -1.55
CA LEU A 76 -23.89 -11.33 -1.27
C LEU A 76 -22.88 -10.95 -2.36
N VAL A 77 -22.02 -11.89 -2.74
CA VAL A 77 -21.01 -11.70 -3.80
C VAL A 77 -21.70 -11.47 -5.14
N ALA A 78 -22.71 -12.27 -5.50
CA ALA A 78 -23.49 -12.08 -6.74
C ALA A 78 -24.17 -10.70 -6.78
N ARG A 79 -24.70 -10.24 -5.63
CA ARG A 79 -25.25 -8.88 -5.53
C ARG A 79 -24.17 -7.81 -5.70
N LYS A 80 -22.98 -7.99 -5.12
CA LYS A 80 -21.84 -7.08 -5.27
C LYS A 80 -21.41 -7.00 -6.74
N VAL A 81 -21.23 -8.14 -7.40
CA VAL A 81 -20.93 -8.24 -8.84
C VAL A 81 -21.97 -7.52 -9.68
N SER A 82 -23.26 -7.79 -9.46
CA SER A 82 -24.34 -7.10 -10.19
C SER A 82 -24.38 -5.59 -9.96
N ILE A 83 -24.00 -5.10 -8.77
CA ILE A 83 -23.88 -3.66 -8.51
C ILE A 83 -22.72 -3.07 -9.33
N LEU A 84 -21.56 -3.74 -9.35
CA LEU A 84 -20.40 -3.32 -10.11
C LEU A 84 -20.70 -3.24 -11.60
N GLU A 85 -21.26 -4.30 -12.17
CA GLU A 85 -21.60 -4.37 -13.60
C GLU A 85 -22.58 -3.26 -13.99
N ARG A 86 -23.62 -3.00 -13.19
CA ARG A 86 -24.56 -1.90 -13.44
C ARG A 86 -23.90 -0.53 -13.34
N ALA A 87 -23.00 -0.34 -12.37
CA ALA A 87 -22.26 0.92 -12.22
C ALA A 87 -21.33 1.17 -13.41
N MET A 88 -20.60 0.13 -13.85
CA MET A 88 -19.73 0.20 -15.03
C MET A 88 -20.53 0.48 -16.29
N ALA A 89 -21.63 -0.25 -16.54
CA ALA A 89 -22.51 -0.02 -17.68
C ALA A 89 -23.13 1.39 -17.70
N PHE A 90 -23.51 1.92 -16.54
CA PHE A 90 -24.04 3.28 -16.42
C PHE A 90 -23.00 4.35 -16.81
N HIS A 91 -21.72 4.13 -16.47
CA HIS A 91 -20.67 5.08 -16.80
C HIS A 91 -20.10 4.92 -18.23
N GLY A 92 -20.46 3.84 -18.93
CA GLY A 92 -20.21 3.61 -20.37
C GLY A 92 -18.79 3.17 -20.70
N ASP A 93 -18.47 3.15 -22.01
CA ASP A 93 -17.16 2.81 -22.58
C ASP A 93 -16.12 3.92 -22.34
N LYS A 94 -15.92 4.29 -21.08
CA LYS A 94 -14.81 5.17 -20.70
C LYS A 94 -13.54 4.34 -20.68
N ASP A 95 -12.49 4.89 -21.27
CA ASP A 95 -11.15 4.35 -21.12
C ASP A 95 -10.61 4.71 -19.73
N PHE A 96 -11.01 3.92 -18.73
CA PHE A 96 -10.55 4.05 -17.36
C PHE A 96 -9.06 3.73 -17.21
N GLN A 97 -8.48 2.97 -18.13
CA GLN A 97 -7.05 2.64 -18.10
C GLN A 97 -6.20 3.83 -18.55
N ALA A 98 -6.70 4.63 -19.50
CA ALA A 98 -6.06 5.86 -19.93
C ALA A 98 -6.19 7.02 -18.92
N ASP A 99 -7.27 7.07 -18.14
CA ASP A 99 -7.48 8.11 -17.12
C ASP A 99 -7.98 7.53 -15.79
N PRO A 100 -7.07 7.23 -14.83
CA PRO A 100 -7.44 6.71 -13.52
C PRO A 100 -8.28 7.70 -12.68
N LYS A 101 -8.24 9.01 -12.95
CA LYS A 101 -9.14 9.97 -12.28
C LYS A 101 -10.59 9.79 -12.75
N LEU A 102 -10.82 9.39 -14.00
CA LEU A 102 -12.18 9.05 -14.47
C LEU A 102 -12.74 7.84 -13.73
N ALA A 103 -11.90 6.86 -13.39
CA ALA A 103 -12.31 5.70 -12.59
C ALA A 103 -12.72 6.12 -11.17
N LEU A 104 -11.91 6.95 -10.48
CA LEU A 104 -12.26 7.54 -9.18
C LEU A 104 -13.58 8.31 -9.23
N ARG A 105 -13.76 9.13 -10.27
CA ARG A 105 -14.96 9.93 -10.47
C ARG A 105 -16.21 9.07 -10.62
N ALA A 106 -16.11 7.99 -11.39
CA ALA A 106 -17.20 7.12 -11.76
C ALA A 106 -17.58 6.15 -10.62
N VAL A 107 -16.61 5.35 -10.15
CA VAL A 107 -16.88 4.18 -9.30
C VAL A 107 -16.07 4.17 -8.00
N GLY A 108 -15.27 5.21 -7.74
CA GLY A 108 -14.48 5.34 -6.51
C GLY A 108 -15.27 5.86 -5.32
N GLY A 109 -14.54 6.19 -4.25
CA GLY A 109 -15.04 6.82 -3.03
C GLY A 109 -14.22 8.07 -2.68
N ALA A 110 -14.82 8.99 -1.92
CA ALA A 110 -14.16 10.24 -1.50
C ALA A 110 -12.95 9.95 -0.59
N GLU A 111 -13.09 8.96 0.29
CA GLU A 111 -12.04 8.43 1.16
C GLU A 111 -10.90 7.82 0.34
N ILE A 112 -11.21 7.06 -0.71
CA ILE A 112 -10.21 6.45 -1.60
C ILE A 112 -9.46 7.57 -2.36
N ALA A 113 -10.18 8.57 -2.86
CA ALA A 113 -9.55 9.73 -3.52
C ALA A 113 -8.65 10.52 -2.55
N ALA A 114 -9.04 10.70 -1.29
CA ALA A 114 -8.17 11.31 -0.29
C ALA A 114 -6.92 10.46 -0.01
N LEU A 115 -7.04 9.14 0.06
CA LEU A 115 -5.87 8.25 0.18
C LEU A 115 -4.91 8.41 -1.00
N VAL A 116 -5.44 8.47 -2.23
CA VAL A 116 -4.64 8.68 -3.45
C VAL A 116 -3.85 9.99 -3.34
N GLY A 117 -4.50 11.08 -2.94
CA GLY A 117 -3.85 12.38 -2.76
C GLY A 117 -2.71 12.30 -1.74
N GLY A 118 -2.94 11.67 -0.60
CA GLY A 118 -1.90 11.49 0.42
C GLY A 118 -0.72 10.63 -0.04
N MET A 119 -0.97 9.57 -0.80
CA MET A 119 0.10 8.72 -1.34
C MET A 119 0.96 9.46 -2.38
N LEU A 120 0.34 10.29 -3.22
CA LEU A 120 1.07 11.15 -4.16
C LEU A 120 1.94 12.18 -3.42
N GLU A 121 1.41 12.79 -2.35
CA GLU A 121 2.19 13.70 -1.48
C GLU A 121 3.40 12.99 -0.85
N CYS A 122 3.21 11.76 -0.36
CA CYS A 122 4.32 10.95 0.14
C CYS A 122 5.34 10.64 -0.95
N SER A 123 4.91 10.32 -2.17
CA SER A 123 5.81 10.05 -3.30
C SER A 123 6.68 11.26 -3.65
N GLU A 124 6.08 12.44 -3.77
CA GLU A 124 6.77 13.70 -4.07
C GLU A 124 7.84 14.03 -3.01
N ARG A 125 7.57 13.68 -1.75
CA ARG A 125 8.50 13.86 -0.62
C ARG A 125 9.43 12.67 -0.37
N ARG A 126 9.32 11.59 -1.15
CA ARG A 126 10.03 10.31 -0.96
C ARG A 126 9.87 9.73 0.45
N ILE A 127 8.68 9.84 1.00
CA ILE A 127 8.32 9.27 2.31
C ILE A 127 7.71 7.89 2.09
N PRO A 128 8.26 6.81 2.68
CA PRO A 128 7.68 5.48 2.58
C PRO A 128 6.25 5.42 3.12
N VAL A 129 5.40 4.69 2.42
CA VAL A 129 4.00 4.45 2.74
C VAL A 129 3.81 2.97 3.06
N LEU A 130 3.34 2.66 4.27
CA LEU A 130 2.82 1.33 4.58
C LEU A 130 1.37 1.23 4.12
N VAL A 131 1.17 0.51 3.02
CA VAL A 131 -0.13 0.25 2.41
C VAL A 131 -0.81 -0.88 3.17
N ASP A 132 -1.96 -0.60 3.79
CA ASP A 132 -2.68 -1.51 4.69
C ASP A 132 -3.27 -2.75 3.98
N GLY A 133 -4.59 -2.79 3.82
CA GLY A 133 -5.32 -3.89 3.21
C GLY A 133 -5.90 -3.54 1.84
N PHE A 134 -6.98 -4.22 1.46
CA PHE A 134 -7.57 -4.16 0.12
C PHE A 134 -7.92 -2.75 -0.37
N ILE A 135 -8.60 -1.95 0.45
CA ILE A 135 -9.10 -0.62 0.05
C ILE A 135 -7.93 0.35 -0.14
N VAL A 136 -6.98 0.33 0.79
CA VAL A 136 -5.74 1.14 0.70
C VAL A 136 -4.87 0.66 -0.48
N THR A 137 -4.90 -0.63 -0.83
CA THR A 137 -4.26 -1.15 -2.06
C THR A 137 -4.95 -0.63 -3.33
N ALA A 138 -6.28 -0.50 -3.34
CA ALA A 138 -7.00 0.09 -4.47
C ALA A 138 -6.62 1.57 -4.67
N ALA A 139 -6.47 2.33 -3.57
CA ALA A 139 -5.93 3.69 -3.63
C ALA A 139 -4.48 3.70 -4.16
N ALA A 140 -3.63 2.79 -3.70
CA ALA A 140 -2.26 2.66 -4.15
C ALA A 140 -2.17 2.36 -5.66
N LEU A 141 -3.07 1.53 -6.20
CA LEU A 141 -3.17 1.27 -7.64
C LEU A 141 -3.48 2.56 -8.42
N VAL A 142 -4.50 3.31 -7.98
CA VAL A 142 -4.87 4.58 -8.62
C VAL A 142 -3.71 5.57 -8.58
N ALA A 143 -3.05 5.73 -7.41
CA ALA A 143 -1.90 6.61 -7.27
C ALA A 143 -0.75 6.21 -8.21
N SER A 144 -0.47 4.91 -8.32
CA SER A 144 0.57 4.38 -9.21
C SER A 144 0.28 4.65 -10.69
N LEU A 145 -0.98 4.54 -11.11
CA LEU A 145 -1.39 4.85 -12.49
C LEU A 145 -1.39 6.35 -12.78
N MET A 146 -1.64 7.19 -11.77
CA MET A 146 -1.56 8.65 -11.90
C MET A 146 -0.10 9.13 -11.96
N ASP A 147 0.77 8.55 -11.14
CA ASP A 147 2.20 8.82 -11.11
C ASP A 147 2.99 7.56 -10.74
N ALA A 148 3.77 7.05 -11.69
CA ALA A 148 4.55 5.83 -11.50
C ALA A 148 5.60 5.95 -10.38
N THR A 149 6.04 7.16 -10.01
CA THR A 149 6.98 7.34 -8.88
C THR A 149 6.35 6.92 -7.56
N ALA A 150 5.01 6.87 -7.46
CA ALA A 150 4.31 6.42 -6.27
C ALA A 150 4.66 4.97 -5.91
N THR A 151 4.97 4.13 -6.91
CA THR A 151 5.35 2.73 -6.67
C THR A 151 6.62 2.60 -5.83
N GLN A 152 7.55 3.55 -5.92
CA GLN A 152 8.85 3.50 -5.24
C GLN A 152 8.76 3.67 -3.71
N VAL A 153 7.68 4.26 -3.22
CA VAL A 153 7.49 4.53 -1.78
C VAL A 153 6.54 3.53 -1.13
N MET A 154 5.93 2.61 -1.87
CA MET A 154 4.91 1.71 -1.33
C MET A 154 5.51 0.42 -0.74
N LEU A 155 5.19 0.18 0.52
CA LEU A 155 5.46 -1.06 1.24
C LEU A 155 4.13 -1.73 1.60
N PHE A 156 3.84 -2.90 1.04
CA PHE A 156 2.56 -3.58 1.29
C PHE A 156 2.58 -4.33 2.61
N ALA A 157 1.64 -4.03 3.49
CA ALA A 157 1.63 -4.52 4.86
C ALA A 157 0.97 -5.90 4.97
N THR A 158 -0.27 -6.06 4.52
CA THR A 158 -1.00 -7.31 4.71
C THR A 158 -1.70 -7.82 3.46
N ARG A 159 -1.63 -9.15 3.28
CA ARG A 159 -2.41 -9.89 2.31
C ARG A 159 -3.86 -9.93 2.77
N SER A 160 -4.71 -9.25 2.02
CA SER A 160 -6.15 -9.27 2.17
C SER A 160 -6.72 -10.60 1.70
N THR A 161 -7.88 -10.93 2.26
CA THR A 161 -8.71 -12.03 1.79
C THR A 161 -9.58 -11.64 0.59
N GLU A 162 -9.64 -10.36 0.21
CA GLU A 162 -10.30 -9.92 -1.02
C GLU A 162 -9.42 -10.27 -2.23
N ARG A 163 -9.98 -11.05 -3.16
CA ARG A 163 -9.28 -11.56 -4.35
C ARG A 163 -8.68 -10.46 -5.21
N GLY A 164 -9.39 -9.35 -5.36
CA GLY A 164 -8.95 -8.22 -6.16
C GLY A 164 -7.64 -7.59 -5.70
N GLN A 165 -7.17 -7.81 -4.46
CA GLN A 165 -5.89 -7.25 -4.01
C GLN A 165 -4.72 -7.79 -4.86
N ALA A 166 -4.74 -9.08 -5.19
CA ALA A 166 -3.69 -9.70 -6.00
C ALA A 166 -3.62 -9.08 -7.40
N THR A 167 -4.77 -8.83 -8.02
CA THR A 167 -4.86 -8.13 -9.31
C THR A 167 -4.30 -6.72 -9.21
N ALA A 168 -4.67 -5.97 -8.17
CA ALA A 168 -4.15 -4.61 -7.98
C ALA A 168 -2.62 -4.59 -7.80
N LEU A 169 -2.07 -5.51 -7.01
CA LEU A 169 -0.63 -5.65 -6.81
C LEU A 169 0.10 -5.96 -8.11
N GLU A 170 -0.40 -6.88 -8.92
CA GLU A 170 0.20 -7.21 -10.22
C GLU A 170 0.20 -5.99 -11.16
N LEU A 171 -0.89 -5.23 -11.21
CA LEU A 171 -0.92 -3.99 -11.99
C LEU A 171 0.10 -2.95 -11.49
N ILE A 172 0.22 -2.76 -10.17
CA ILE A 172 1.22 -1.84 -9.58
C ILE A 172 2.64 -2.27 -9.95
N ARG A 173 2.94 -3.58 -9.85
CA ARG A 173 4.24 -4.14 -10.24
C ARG A 173 4.52 -3.95 -11.73
N ARG A 174 3.52 -4.13 -12.58
CA ARG A 174 3.61 -3.84 -14.02
C ARG A 174 3.92 -2.36 -14.27
N VAL A 175 3.21 -1.43 -13.62
CA VAL A 175 3.48 0.01 -13.72
C VAL A 175 4.93 0.33 -13.33
N ALA A 176 5.41 -0.25 -12.22
CA ALA A 176 6.80 -0.06 -11.78
C ALA A 176 7.79 -0.60 -12.84
N ARG A 177 7.57 -1.82 -13.33
CA ARG A 177 8.41 -2.46 -14.36
C ARG A 177 8.46 -1.66 -15.65
N ASP A 178 7.31 -1.26 -16.17
CA ASP A 178 7.19 -0.50 -17.43
C ASP A 178 7.84 0.89 -17.31
N SER A 179 7.92 1.44 -16.10
CA SER A 179 8.58 2.71 -15.79
C SER A 179 10.06 2.57 -15.41
N GLY A 180 10.61 1.35 -15.40
CA GLY A 180 12.00 1.08 -15.02
C GLY A 180 12.30 1.23 -13.52
N TYR A 181 11.27 1.19 -12.68
CA TYR A 181 11.39 1.26 -11.23
C TYR A 181 11.43 -0.14 -10.59
N PRO A 182 12.01 -0.28 -9.38
CA PRO A 182 11.96 -1.54 -8.65
C PRO A 182 10.52 -1.98 -8.41
N GLU A 183 10.22 -3.25 -8.69
CA GLU A 183 8.90 -3.80 -8.37
C GLU A 183 8.68 -3.81 -6.85
N PRO A 184 7.55 -3.29 -6.35
CA PRO A 184 7.21 -3.40 -4.94
C PRO A 184 7.13 -4.86 -4.48
N CYS A 185 7.43 -5.09 -3.20
CA CYS A 185 7.37 -6.42 -2.61
C CYS A 185 5.91 -6.92 -2.43
N GLU A 186 5.77 -8.23 -2.30
CA GLU A 186 4.53 -8.85 -1.82
C GLU A 186 4.20 -8.40 -0.39
N PRO A 187 2.93 -8.42 0.03
CA PRO A 187 2.54 -8.02 1.37
C PRO A 187 3.30 -8.79 2.47
N ALA A 188 3.84 -8.07 3.45
CA ALA A 188 4.72 -8.63 4.49
C ALA A 188 4.00 -9.64 5.41
N LEU A 189 2.69 -9.49 5.61
CA LEU A 189 1.91 -10.27 6.57
C LEU A 189 0.76 -11.01 5.89
N ASN A 190 0.57 -12.29 6.23
CA ASN A 190 -0.60 -13.08 5.82
C ASN A 190 -1.33 -13.63 7.07
N MET A 191 -2.05 -12.76 7.77
CA MET A 191 -2.71 -13.08 9.05
C MET A 191 -4.25 -13.08 8.96
N GLY A 192 -4.81 -12.96 7.76
CA GLY A 192 -6.26 -12.92 7.57
C GLY A 192 -6.94 -11.67 8.17
N LEU A 193 -6.21 -10.54 8.26
CA LEU A 193 -6.75 -9.27 8.77
C LEU A 193 -7.77 -8.69 7.79
N ARG A 194 -8.87 -8.15 8.33
CA ARG A 194 -10.00 -7.59 7.54
C ARG A 194 -10.60 -6.31 8.11
N MET A 195 -9.99 -5.73 9.14
CA MET A 195 -10.53 -4.55 9.81
C MET A 195 -10.41 -3.30 8.94
N GLY A 196 -9.30 -3.15 8.21
CA GLY A 196 -8.96 -1.89 7.55
C GLY A 196 -8.39 -0.91 8.56
N GLU A 197 -8.72 0.37 8.42
CA GLU A 197 -8.35 1.44 9.37
C GLU A 197 -6.83 1.63 9.61
N GLY A 198 -5.98 1.04 8.76
CA GLY A 198 -4.52 1.08 8.94
C GLY A 198 -3.98 0.03 9.90
N THR A 199 -4.82 -0.92 10.34
CA THR A 199 -4.45 -1.92 11.35
C THR A 199 -3.35 -2.89 10.89
N GLY A 200 -3.40 -3.34 9.64
CA GLY A 200 -2.35 -4.17 9.05
C GLY A 200 -1.05 -3.39 8.81
N ALA A 201 -1.15 -2.12 8.37
CA ALA A 201 -0.01 -1.22 8.27
C ALA A 201 0.70 -1.04 9.63
N LEU A 202 -0.05 -0.77 10.69
CA LEU A 202 0.51 -0.66 12.05
C LEU A 202 1.07 -1.99 12.57
N ALA A 203 0.44 -3.12 12.23
CA ALA A 203 0.96 -4.45 12.57
C ALA A 203 2.28 -4.78 11.85
N ALA A 204 2.50 -4.24 10.65
CA ALA A 204 3.73 -4.42 9.88
C ALA A 204 4.85 -3.43 10.27
N LEU A 205 4.53 -2.32 10.94
CA LEU A 205 5.50 -1.28 11.32
C LEU A 205 6.71 -1.82 12.12
N PRO A 206 6.58 -2.78 13.07
CA PRO A 206 7.74 -3.37 13.73
C PRO A 206 8.71 -4.06 12.77
N LEU A 207 8.24 -4.64 11.66
CA LEU A 207 9.11 -5.26 10.66
C LEU A 207 9.96 -4.22 9.94
N VAL A 208 9.38 -3.06 9.61
CA VAL A 208 10.13 -1.93 9.02
C VAL A 208 11.20 -1.43 9.98
N ARG A 209 10.87 -1.28 11.27
CA ARG A 209 11.85 -0.89 12.30
C ARG A 209 12.99 -1.90 12.41
N SER A 210 12.66 -3.19 12.45
CA SER A 210 13.67 -4.27 12.46
C SER A 210 14.56 -4.23 11.23
N ALA A 211 14.01 -4.00 10.03
CA ALA A 211 14.77 -3.86 8.80
C ALA A 211 15.76 -2.68 8.87
N CYS A 212 15.33 -1.53 9.42
CA CYS A 212 16.23 -0.41 9.68
C CYS A 212 17.35 -0.78 10.66
N SER A 213 17.04 -1.47 11.76
CA SER A 213 18.05 -1.88 12.75
C SER A 213 19.07 -2.88 12.19
N ILE A 214 18.69 -3.71 11.22
CA ILE A 214 19.64 -4.62 10.54
C ILE A 214 20.74 -3.83 9.81
N THR A 215 20.43 -2.63 9.30
CA THR A 215 21.44 -1.77 8.63
C THR A 215 22.49 -1.21 9.59
N GLU A 216 22.25 -1.29 10.90
CA GLU A 216 23.17 -0.84 11.96
C GLU A 216 24.03 -2.01 12.51
N MET A 217 23.89 -3.22 11.95
CA MET A 217 24.71 -4.37 12.34
C MET A 217 26.15 -4.23 11.84
N ALA A 218 27.10 -4.61 12.69
CA ALA A 218 28.51 -4.66 12.33
C ALA A 218 28.74 -5.59 11.13
N THR A 219 29.56 -5.14 10.19
CA THR A 219 29.96 -5.94 9.04
C THR A 219 30.92 -7.05 9.48
N LEU A 220 30.99 -8.13 8.69
CA LEU A 220 31.94 -9.22 8.97
C LEU A 220 33.39 -8.71 9.08
N ARG A 221 33.75 -7.71 8.27
CA ARG A 221 35.07 -7.09 8.30
C ARG A 221 35.35 -6.42 9.64
N GLU A 222 34.43 -5.61 10.15
CA GLU A 222 34.58 -4.95 11.45
C GLU A 222 34.76 -5.96 12.59
N VAL A 223 34.02 -7.07 12.55
CA VAL A 223 34.13 -8.15 13.54
C VAL A 223 35.48 -8.87 13.44
N LEU A 224 35.97 -9.14 12.24
CA LEU A 224 37.26 -9.81 12.03
C LEU A 224 38.44 -8.91 12.42
N ASP A 225 38.38 -7.61 12.10
CA ASP A 225 39.42 -6.65 12.46
C ASP A 225 39.53 -6.48 14.00
N LEU A 226 38.40 -6.53 14.73
CA LEU A 226 38.37 -6.55 16.20
C LEU A 226 39.02 -7.79 16.82
N ASN A 227 38.93 -8.95 16.15
CA ASN A 227 39.55 -10.19 16.62
C ASN A 227 41.05 -10.23 16.31
N MET A 228 41.47 -9.67 15.17
CA MET A 228 42.89 -9.54 14.83
C MET A 228 43.60 -8.57 15.79
N SER A 229 42.98 -7.44 16.15
CA SER A 229 43.56 -6.51 17.13
C SER A 229 43.67 -7.13 18.53
N LYS A 230 42.66 -7.89 18.98
CA LYS A 230 42.72 -8.64 20.26
C LYS A 230 43.78 -9.75 20.25
N SER A 231 44.00 -10.41 19.11
CA SER A 231 45.02 -11.46 18.99
C SER A 231 46.45 -10.91 19.00
N ALA A 232 46.65 -9.71 18.44
CA ALA A 232 47.94 -9.02 18.48
C ALA A 232 48.31 -8.58 19.91
N ASP A 233 47.36 -8.04 20.67
CA ASP A 233 47.58 -7.66 22.08
C ASP A 233 47.82 -8.87 22.99
N ALA A 234 47.16 -10.02 22.75
CA ALA A 234 47.37 -11.24 23.53
C ALA A 234 48.75 -11.89 23.30
N SER A 235 49.35 -11.68 22.11
CA SER A 235 50.69 -12.22 21.79
C SER A 235 51.86 -11.38 22.33
N ALA A 236 51.59 -10.18 22.85
CA ALA A 236 52.61 -9.28 23.40
C ALA A 236 52.89 -9.50 24.90
N ASP A 237 52.07 -10.28 25.60
CA ASP A 237 52.15 -10.48 27.06
C ASP A 237 52.82 -11.82 27.47
N GLU A 238 53.28 -12.61 26.49
CA GLU A 238 54.04 -13.85 26.72
C GLU A 238 55.55 -13.66 26.45
N THR A 239 56.21 -12.79 27.22
CA THR A 239 57.69 -12.89 27.39
C THR A 239 58.00 -13.64 28.69
N PRO A 240 58.64 -14.82 28.67
CA PRO A 240 58.99 -15.53 29.89
C PRO A 240 60.11 -14.79 30.62
N SER A 241 59.87 -14.38 31.86
CA SER A 241 60.91 -13.91 32.77
C SER A 241 61.84 -15.08 33.10
N SER A 242 63.05 -15.05 32.56
CA SER A 242 64.18 -15.91 32.97
C SER A 242 64.87 -15.36 34.21
#